data_AF-A0A8G1A379-F1
#
_entry.id   AF-A0A8G1A379-F1
#
_cell.length_a   1.000
_cell.length_b   1.000
_cell.length_c   1.000
_cell.angle_alpha   90.00
_cell.angle_beta   90.00
_cell.angle_gamma   90.00
#
_symmetry.space_group_name_H-M   'P 1'
#
loop_
_entity.id
_entity.type
_entity.pdbx_description
1 polymer ?
#
loop_
_entity_poly.entity_id
_entity_poly.type
_entity_poly.pdbx_seq_one_letter_code
_entity_poly.pdbx_strand_id
1 'polypeptide(L)'
;MADPVMTLEMVEASQMGLKAVGAGLAVGLAGVGTGLGELGIGAAAVGATAENKDMFGLALLFTVIPETIVIFGLVVALLLLF
;
A
#
# COMPACT_ATOMS: atom_id res chain seq x y z
N MET A 1 40.04 14.23 14.78
CA MET A 1 39.53 14.43 13.40
C MET A 1 38.77 13.16 13.07
N ALA A 2 37.44 13.21 12.92
CA ALA A 2 36.70 12.04 12.43
C ALA A 2 37.29 11.66 11.07
N ASP A 3 37.58 10.38 10.86
CA ASP A 3 38.10 9.97 9.57
C ASP A 3 36.99 10.03 8.50
N PRO A 4 37.34 10.13 7.22
CA PRO A 4 36.35 10.19 6.14
C PRO A 4 35.43 8.96 6.10
N VAL A 5 35.91 7.80 6.59
CA VAL A 5 35.21 6.52 6.56
C VAL A 5 34.00 6.52 7.50
N MET A 6 34.18 6.93 8.76
CA MET A 6 33.07 7.06 9.73
C MET A 6 31.98 8.01 9.24
N THR A 7 32.37 9.04 8.49
CA THR A 7 31.42 10.01 7.94
C THR A 7 30.56 9.41 6.81
N LEU A 8 31.12 8.48 6.02
CA LEU A 8 30.40 7.79 4.95
C LEU A 8 29.41 6.75 5.50
N GLU A 9 29.82 5.96 6.48
CA GLU A 9 28.94 4.96 7.13
C GLU A 9 27.68 5.61 7.72
N MET A 10 27.82 6.78 8.34
CA MET A 10 26.69 7.54 8.88
C MET A 10 25.72 8.02 7.78
N VAL A 11 26.24 8.42 6.62
CA VAL A 11 25.42 8.85 5.48
C VAL A 11 24.65 7.68 4.89
N GLU A 12 25.29 6.51 4.72
CA GLU A 12 24.63 5.30 4.22
C GLU A 12 23.51 4.83 5.17
N ALA A 13 23.78 4.82 6.48
CA ALA A 13 22.77 4.48 7.48
C ALA A 13 21.57 5.45 7.44
N SER A 14 21.83 6.76 7.31
CA SER A 14 20.77 7.76 7.17
C SER A 14 19.95 7.56 5.89
N GLN A 15 20.60 7.28 4.76
CA GLN A 15 19.92 7.01 3.49
C GLN A 15 19.03 5.76 3.56
N MET A 16 19.49 4.68 4.19
CA MET A 16 18.67 3.48 4.41
C MET A 16 17.45 3.79 5.29
N GLY A 17 17.63 4.58 6.35
CA GLY A 17 16.53 5.00 7.22
C GLY A 17 15.47 5.81 6.47
N LEU A 18 15.87 6.78 5.65
CA LEU A 18 14.94 7.57 4.83
C LEU A 18 14.20 6.71 3.80
N LYS A 19 14.89 5.76 3.15
CA LYS A 19 14.26 4.80 2.22
C LYS A 19 13.18 3.97 2.92
N ALA A 20 13.46 3.46 4.11
CA ALA A 20 12.50 2.68 4.89
C ALA A 20 11.27 3.50 5.29
N VAL A 21 11.45 4.75 5.72
CA VAL A 21 10.33 5.66 6.02
C VAL A 21 9.51 5.94 4.76
N GLY A 22 10.16 6.23 3.63
CA GLY A 22 9.51 6.46 2.35
C GLY A 22 8.69 5.25 1.89
N ALA A 23 9.23 4.04 2.02
CA ALA A 23 8.54 2.79 1.71
C ALA A 23 7.30 2.58 2.60
N GLY A 24 7.42 2.82 3.92
CA GLY A 24 6.29 2.74 4.84
C GLY A 24 5.18 3.74 4.51
N LEU A 25 5.54 4.97 4.15
CA LEU A 25 4.57 5.99 3.73
C LEU A 25 3.88 5.63 2.40
N ALA A 26 4.62 5.09 1.43
CA ALA A 26 4.06 4.66 0.15
C ALA A 26 2.94 3.61 0.32
N VAL A 27 3.19 2.54 1.09
CA VAL A 27 2.17 1.53 1.36
C VAL A 27 1.06 2.07 2.27
N GLY A 28 1.43 2.79 3.34
CA GLY A 28 0.47 3.26 4.34
C GLY A 28 -0.58 4.20 3.75
N LEU A 29 -0.15 5.22 2.98
CA LEU A 29 -1.06 6.18 2.37
C LEU A 29 -1.90 5.55 1.25
N ALA A 30 -1.31 4.66 0.45
CA ALA A 30 -2.04 3.93 -0.58
C ALA A 30 -3.09 2.98 0.03
N GLY A 31 -2.78 2.32 1.14
CA GLY A 31 -3.70 1.48 1.89
C GLY A 31 -4.89 2.28 2.47
N VAL A 32 -4.64 3.47 3.02
CA VAL A 32 -5.72 4.36 3.48
C VAL A 32 -6.61 4.78 2.30
N GLY A 33 -6.02 5.16 1.17
CA GLY A 33 -6.79 5.51 -0.04
C GLY A 33 -7.64 4.35 -0.57
N THR A 34 -7.09 3.12 -0.56
CA THR A 34 -7.78 1.90 -0.97
C THR A 34 -8.97 1.60 -0.06
N GLY A 35 -8.76 1.57 1.26
CA GLY A 35 -9.83 1.34 2.22
C GLY A 35 -10.93 2.40 2.15
N LEU A 36 -10.57 3.66 1.83
CA LEU A 36 -11.55 4.71 1.56
C LEU A 36 -12.37 4.47 0.28
N GLY A 37 -11.76 3.89 -0.75
CA GLY A 37 -12.47 3.47 -1.96
C GLY A 37 -13.41 2.28 -1.72
N GLU A 38 -13.04 1.37 -0.82
CA GLU A 38 -13.75 0.11 -0.61
C GLU A 38 -14.89 0.16 0.38
N LEU A 39 -14.95 1.15 1.28
CA LEU A 39 -15.96 1.23 2.35
C LEU A 39 -17.40 1.07 1.84
N GLY A 40 -17.74 1.70 0.71
CA GLY A 40 -19.07 1.59 0.13
C GLY A 40 -19.27 0.28 -0.64
N ILE A 41 -18.21 -0.21 -1.30
CA ILE A 41 -18.26 -1.40 -2.13
C ILE A 41 -18.48 -2.64 -1.26
N GLY A 42 -17.78 -2.76 -0.13
CA GLY A 42 -17.95 -3.88 0.79
C GLY A 42 -19.37 -3.97 1.37
N ALA A 43 -19.95 -2.83 1.79
CA ALA A 43 -21.32 -2.79 2.28
C ALA A 43 -22.34 -3.21 1.21
N ALA A 44 -22.20 -2.69 -0.01
CA ALA A 44 -23.07 -3.05 -1.14
C ALA A 44 -22.89 -4.51 -1.57
N ALA A 45 -21.66 -5.01 -1.60
CA ALA A 45 -21.31 -6.38 -1.94
C ALA A 45 -21.99 -7.40 -1.02
N VAL A 46 -21.92 -7.18 0.29
CA VAL A 46 -22.55 -8.06 1.29
C VAL A 46 -24.07 -8.05 1.15
N GLY A 47 -24.68 -6.87 1.00
CA GLY A 47 -26.13 -6.75 0.82
C GLY A 47 -26.63 -7.44 -0.45
N ALA A 48 -25.99 -7.17 -1.59
CA ALA A 48 -26.35 -7.78 -2.88
C ALA A 48 -26.18 -9.31 -2.86
N THR A 49 -25.11 -9.81 -2.23
CA THR A 49 -24.87 -11.26 -2.11
C THR A 49 -25.88 -11.95 -1.18
N ALA A 50 -26.35 -11.25 -0.15
CA ALA A 50 -27.37 -11.77 0.76
C ALA A 50 -28.73 -11.95 0.07
N GLU A 51 -29.07 -11.05 -0.86
CA GLU A 51 -30.30 -11.13 -1.65
C GLU A 51 -30.19 -12.11 -2.83
N ASN A 52 -29.06 -12.09 -3.54
CA ASN A 52 -28.78 -13.01 -4.65
C ASN A 52 -27.32 -13.47 -4.62
N LYS A 53 -27.11 -14.77 -4.35
CA LYS A 53 -25.76 -15.37 -4.27
C LYS A 53 -24.98 -15.32 -5.59
N ASP A 54 -25.66 -15.26 -6.72
CA ASP A 54 -25.01 -15.16 -8.03
C ASP A 54 -24.27 -13.82 -8.20
N MET A 55 -24.63 -12.81 -7.39
CA MET A 55 -23.97 -11.50 -7.38
C MET A 55 -22.59 -11.51 -6.72
N PHE A 56 -22.22 -12.56 -5.99
CA PHE A 56 -20.95 -12.63 -5.26
C PHE A 56 -19.74 -12.40 -6.17
N GLY A 57 -19.72 -13.04 -7.36
CA GLY A 57 -18.61 -12.89 -8.30
C GLY A 57 -18.49 -11.47 -8.84
N LEU A 58 -19.61 -10.82 -9.14
CA LEU A 58 -19.63 -9.42 -9.59
C LEU A 58 -19.23 -8.47 -8.46
N ALA A 59 -19.68 -8.75 -7.23
CA ALA A 59 -19.31 -7.99 -6.05
C ALA A 59 -17.80 -8.03 -5.78
N LEU A 60 -17.16 -9.20 -5.90
CA LEU A 60 -15.70 -9.34 -5.81
C LEU A 60 -14.98 -8.54 -6.91
N LEU A 61 -15.50 -8.53 -8.14
CA LEU A 61 -14.92 -7.75 -9.22
C LEU A 61 -14.88 -6.25 -8.88
N PHE A 62 -15.96 -5.71 -8.32
CA PHE A 62 -15.99 -4.31 -7.90
C PHE A 62 -15.05 -4.02 -6.72
N THR A 63 -14.92 -4.94 -5.76
CA THR A 63 -13.97 -4.81 -4.64
C THR A 63 -12.51 -4.80 -5.10
N VAL A 64 -12.15 -5.52 -6.17
CA VAL A 64 -10.77 -5.56 -6.67
C VAL A 64 -10.33 -4.29 -7.42
N ILE A 65 -11.25 -3.44 -7.87
CA ILE A 65 -10.87 -2.23 -8.63
C ILE A 65 -10.04 -1.27 -7.77
N PRO A 66 -10.45 -0.89 -6.54
CA PRO A 66 -9.63 -0.06 -5.66
C PRO A 66 -8.32 -0.71 -5.19
N GLU A 67 -8.25 -2.04 -5.05
CA GLU A 67 -7.02 -2.78 -4.65
C GLU A 67 -5.79 -2.42 -5.51
N THR A 68 -6.00 -2.01 -6.76
CA THR A 68 -4.91 -1.52 -7.63
C THR A 68 -4.11 -0.36 -7.00
N ILE A 69 -4.75 0.49 -6.19
CA ILE A 69 -4.11 1.63 -5.53
C ILE A 69 -3.07 1.15 -4.51
N VAL A 70 -3.43 0.23 -3.60
CA VAL A 70 -2.48 -0.30 -2.61
C VAL A 70 -1.41 -1.16 -3.25
N ILE A 71 -1.72 -1.89 -4.33
CA ILE A 71 -0.72 -2.65 -5.09
C ILE A 71 0.34 -1.71 -5.66
N PHE A 72 -0.03 -0.57 -6.23
CA PHE A 72 0.96 0.41 -6.70
C PHE A 72 1.79 1.00 -5.55
N GLY A 73 1.17 1.27 -4.39
CA GLY A 73 1.90 1.67 -3.19
C GLY A 73 2.94 0.63 -2.73
N LEU A 74 2.56 -0.66 -2.79
CA LEU A 74 3.46 -1.78 -2.50
C LEU A 74 4.60 -1.86 -3.50
N VAL A 75 4.35 -1.73 -4.80
CA VAL A 75 5.41 -1.74 -5.83
C VAL A 75 6.42 -0.62 -5.57
N VAL A 76 5.96 0.60 -5.28
CA VAL A 76 6.85 1.72 -4.97
C VAL A 76 7.69 1.44 -3.72
N ALA A 77 7.09 0.85 -2.68
CA ALA A 77 7.83 0.48 -1.48
C ALA A 77 8.91 -0.57 -1.76
N LEU A 78 8.62 -1.57 -2.60
CA LEU A 78 9.61 -2.56 -3.00
C LEU A 78 10.77 -1.92 -3.78
N LEU A 79 10.48 -0.99 -4.71
CA LEU A 79 11.50 -0.25 -5.46
C LEU A 79 12.36 0.67 -4.59
N LEU A 80 11.88 1.10 -3.43
CA LEU A 80 12.66 1.91 -2.49
C LEU A 80 13.57 1.06 -1.59
N LEU A 81 13.15 -0.17 -1.28
CA LEU A 81 13.85 -1.06 -0.34
C LEU A 81 14.90 -1.97 -1.01
N PHE A 82 14.69 -2.31 -2.28
CA PHE A 82 15.52 -3.24 -3.04
C PHE A 82 16.15 -2.56 -4.26
#